data_AF-A0A9X2YRM7-F1
#
_entry.id   AF-A0A9X2YRM7-F1
#
_cell.length_a   1.000
_cell.length_b   1.000
_cell.length_c   1.000
_cell.angle_alpha   90.00
_cell.angle_beta   90.00
_cell.angle_gamma   90.00
#
_symmetry.space_group_name_H-M   'P 1'
#
loop_
_entity.id
_entity.type
_entity.pdbx_description
1 polymer ?
#
loop_
_entity_poly.entity_id
_entity_poly.type
_entity_poly.pdbx_seq_one_letter_code
_entity_poly.pdbx_strand_id
1 'polypeptide(L)'
;MTRRPSGAPGRSALYAHLLARADELAAHPMATPGDREHLAALRAGRSVDVSVSALPEWARGGEPTHWWRRAIVTNAGGVECYDDDAQRWLADNGL
;
A
#
# COMPACT_ATOMS: atom_id res chain seq x y z
N MET A 1 -0.03 -25.43 -8.79
CA MET A 1 -0.41 -25.54 -7.37
C MET A 1 0.60 -24.78 -6.52
N THR A 2 0.38 -23.48 -6.30
CA THR A 2 1.29 -22.64 -5.51
C THR A 2 0.75 -22.60 -4.08
N ARG A 3 1.47 -23.25 -3.17
CA ARG A 3 1.09 -23.40 -1.76
C ARG A 3 1.12 -22.01 -1.11
N ARG A 4 -0.05 -21.47 -0.78
CA ARG A 4 -0.20 -20.23 -0.02
C ARG A 4 0.45 -20.43 1.35
N PRO A 5 1.46 -19.64 1.76
CA PRO A 5 2.03 -19.77 3.09
C PRO A 5 0.95 -19.34 4.09
N SER A 6 0.40 -20.34 4.78
CA SER A 6 -0.50 -20.19 5.92
C SER A 6 0.31 -19.66 7.11
N GLY A 7 0.50 -18.34 7.18
CA GLY A 7 0.85 -17.66 8.42
C GLY A 7 -0.39 -17.56 9.32
N ALA A 8 -0.18 -17.50 10.63
CA ALA A 8 -1.17 -17.43 11.72
C ALA A 8 -2.46 -16.62 11.42
N PRO A 9 -3.57 -16.83 12.15
CA PRO A 9 -4.70 -15.90 12.11
C PRO A 9 -4.25 -14.53 12.66
N GLY A 10 -3.70 -13.69 11.80
CA GLY A 10 -3.02 -12.46 12.18
C GLY A 10 -2.16 -11.89 11.06
N ARG A 11 -2.75 -10.96 10.30
CA ARG A 11 -2.15 -10.08 9.28
C ARG A 11 -1.52 -10.78 8.05
N SER A 12 -1.87 -10.29 6.86
CA SER A 12 -1.28 -10.80 5.61
C SER A 12 0.20 -10.42 5.45
N ALA A 13 0.92 -11.18 4.62
CA ALA A 13 2.32 -10.88 4.29
C ALA A 13 2.51 -9.47 3.71
N LEU A 14 1.53 -8.99 2.92
CA LEU A 14 1.57 -7.64 2.35
C LEU A 14 1.41 -6.59 3.45
N TYR A 15 0.44 -6.78 4.33
CA TYR A 15 0.19 -5.84 5.40
C TYR A 15 1.36 -5.79 6.40
N ALA A 16 2.00 -6.94 6.66
CA ALA A 16 3.24 -6.99 7.45
C ALA A 16 4.39 -6.24 6.79
N HIS A 17 4.54 -6.33 5.46
CA HIS A 17 5.54 -5.57 4.71
C HIS A 17 5.31 -4.05 4.81
N LEU A 18 4.06 -3.60 4.63
CA LEU A 18 3.70 -2.19 4.78
C LEU A 18 3.97 -1.68 6.19
N LEU A 19 3.65 -2.49 7.20
CA LEU A 19 3.92 -2.15 8.60
C LEU A 19 5.42 -1.96 8.86
N ALA A 20 6.27 -2.88 8.38
CA ALA A 20 7.72 -2.77 8.54
C ALA A 20 8.27 -1.51 7.87
N ARG A 21 7.83 -1.23 6.64
CA ARG A 21 8.23 -0.03 5.90
C ARG A 21 7.77 1.27 6.60
N ALA A 22 6.55 1.29 7.12
CA ALA A 22 6.04 2.45 7.87
C ALA A 22 6.80 2.67 9.18
N ASP A 23 7.26 1.60 9.83
CA ASP A 23 8.09 1.68 11.04
C ASP A 23 9.46 2.32 10.72
N GLU A 24 10.10 1.87 9.63
CA GLU A 24 11.35 2.47 9.13
C GLU A 24 11.19 3.95 8.79
N LEU A 25 10.10 4.31 8.09
CA LEU A 25 9.81 5.71 7.73
C LEU A 25 9.57 6.58 8.97
N ALA A 26 8.79 6.09 9.94
CA ALA A 26 8.49 6.83 11.16
C ALA A 26 9.72 7.01 12.08
N ALA A 27 10.68 6.09 12.01
CA ALA A 27 11.95 6.17 12.72
C ALA A 27 12.96 7.14 12.07
N HIS A 28 12.71 7.57 10.82
CA HIS A 28 13.62 8.46 10.10
C HIS A 28 13.66 9.87 10.75
N PRO A 29 14.83 10.55 10.82
CA PRO A 29 14.93 11.89 11.42
C PRO A 29 14.03 12.95 10.75
N MET A 30 13.72 12.76 9.46
CA MET A 30 12.83 13.62 8.68
C MET A 30 11.39 13.09 8.59
N ALA A 31 11.01 12.15 9.45
CA ALA A 31 9.65 11.63 9.51
C ALA A 31 8.65 12.76 9.76
N THR A 32 7.60 12.79 8.95
CA THR A 32 6.50 13.73 9.09
C THR A 32 5.50 13.21 10.13
N PRO A 33 4.60 14.08 10.66
CA PRO A 33 3.47 13.61 11.46
C PRO A 33 2.60 12.58 10.73
N GLY A 34 2.43 12.74 9.41
CA GLY A 34 1.67 11.81 8.58
C GLY A 34 2.26 10.40 8.56
N ASP A 35 3.59 10.25 8.57
CA ASP A 35 4.25 8.94 8.61
C ASP A 35 3.92 8.19 9.92
N ARG A 36 3.88 8.90 11.05
CA ARG A 36 3.54 8.33 12.36
C ARG A 36 2.06 7.98 12.46
N GLU A 37 1.18 8.81 11.91
CA GLU A 37 -0.26 8.53 11.82
C GLU A 37 -0.52 7.30 10.94
N HIS A 38 0.17 7.19 9.81
CA HIS A 38 0.10 6.04 8.93
C HIS A 38 0.54 4.75 9.64
N LEU A 39 1.67 4.79 10.37
CA LEU A 39 2.12 3.67 11.19
C LEU A 39 1.11 3.30 12.28
N ALA A 40 0.49 4.28 12.95
CA ALA A 40 -0.53 4.02 13.96
C ALA A 40 -1.77 3.35 13.37
N ALA A 41 -2.22 3.78 12.18
CA ALA A 41 -3.33 3.15 11.46
C ALA A 41 -3.00 1.69 11.10
N LEU A 42 -1.79 1.44 10.60
CA LEU A 42 -1.32 0.09 10.30
C LEU A 42 -1.29 -0.80 11.55
N ARG A 43 -0.74 -0.29 12.67
CA ARG A 43 -0.71 -1.00 13.96
C ARG A 43 -2.10 -1.30 14.49
N ALA A 44 -3.08 -0.43 14.24
CA ALA A 44 -4.48 -0.63 14.60
C ALA A 44 -5.23 -1.62 13.68
N GLY A 45 -4.59 -2.16 12.63
CA GLY A 45 -5.22 -3.11 11.72
C GLY A 45 -6.23 -2.48 10.74
N ARG A 46 -6.18 -1.15 10.54
CA ARG A 46 -7.08 -0.44 9.63
C ARG A 46 -6.68 -0.69 8.18
N SER A 47 -7.65 -0.63 7.27
CA SER A 47 -7.34 -0.53 5.85
C SER A 47 -6.57 0.75 5.58
N VAL A 48 -5.55 0.66 4.75
CA VAL A 48 -4.73 1.82 4.36
C VAL A 48 -4.77 2.04 2.87
N ASP A 49 -4.75 3.31 2.49
CA ASP A 49 -4.63 3.73 1.11
C ASP A 49 -3.17 4.13 0.86
N VAL A 50 -2.57 3.48 -0.15
CA VAL A 50 -1.16 3.64 -0.53
C VAL A 50 -1.03 3.75 -2.05
N SER A 51 0.01 4.41 -2.53
CA SER A 51 0.35 4.34 -3.96
C SER A 51 0.68 2.90 -4.36
N VAL A 52 0.25 2.48 -5.54
CA VAL A 52 0.64 1.17 -6.12
C VAL A 52 2.17 1.03 -6.21
N SER A 53 2.89 2.14 -6.41
CA SER A 53 4.36 2.16 -6.41
C SER A 53 5.00 1.80 -5.06
N ALA A 54 4.27 1.94 -3.95
CA ALA A 54 4.73 1.56 -2.62
C ALA A 54 4.53 0.06 -2.31
N LEU A 55 3.71 -0.64 -3.11
CA LEU A 55 3.53 -2.09 -2.97
C LEU A 55 4.78 -2.82 -3.47
N PRO A 56 5.14 -3.97 -2.89
CA PRO A 56 6.18 -4.82 -3.45
C PRO A 56 5.69 -5.46 -4.77
N GLU A 57 6.62 -5.75 -5.69
CA GLU A 57 6.30 -6.22 -7.05
C GLU A 57 5.34 -7.43 -7.07
N TRP A 58 5.57 -8.40 -6.19
CA TRP A 58 4.74 -9.60 -6.07
C TRP A 58 3.29 -9.32 -5.66
N ALA A 59 3.01 -8.18 -5.03
CA ALA A 59 1.67 -7.76 -4.62
C ALA A 59 0.95 -6.91 -5.66
N ARG A 60 1.68 -6.32 -6.61
CA ARG A 60 1.11 -5.47 -7.66
C ARG A 60 0.39 -6.28 -8.73
N GLY A 61 0.77 -7.54 -8.96
CA GLY A 61 0.12 -8.38 -9.97
C GLY A 61 0.18 -7.84 -11.40
N GLY A 62 1.20 -7.02 -11.73
CA GLY A 62 1.34 -6.38 -13.05
C GLY A 62 0.68 -5.00 -13.15
N GLU A 63 0.10 -4.48 -12.08
CA GLU A 63 -0.47 -3.13 -12.05
C GLU A 63 0.57 -2.05 -12.37
N PRO A 64 0.23 -1.08 -13.24
CA PRO A 64 1.16 -0.03 -13.63
C PRO A 64 1.44 0.93 -12.47
N THR A 65 2.69 1.35 -12.34
CA THR A 65 3.14 2.23 -11.25
C THR A 65 3.05 3.71 -11.64
N HIS A 66 1.86 4.17 -12.04
CA HIS A 66 1.63 5.59 -12.24
C HIS A 66 1.35 6.30 -10.90
N TRP A 67 1.66 7.60 -10.82
CA TRP A 67 1.48 8.37 -9.58
C TRP A 67 0.00 8.49 -9.17
N TRP A 68 -0.93 8.41 -10.13
CA TRP A 68 -2.37 8.39 -9.91
C TRP A 68 -2.94 7.00 -9.60
N ARG A 69 -2.12 5.94 -9.56
CA ARG A 69 -2.57 4.59 -9.20
C ARG A 69 -2.44 4.39 -7.69
N ARG A 70 -3.56 4.08 -7.06
CA ARG A 70 -3.67 3.86 -5.62
C ARG A 70 -4.26 2.49 -5.31
N ALA A 71 -4.02 2.01 -4.10
CA ALA A 71 -4.51 0.73 -3.63
C ALA A 71 -4.99 0.83 -2.19
N ILE A 72 -6.18 0.32 -1.92
CA ILE A 72 -6.67 0.05 -0.57
C ILE A 72 -6.18 -1.33 -0.17
N VAL A 73 -5.38 -1.41 0.88
CA VAL A 73 -4.84 -2.66 1.42
C VAL A 73 -5.46 -2.96 2.77
N THR A 74 -6.11 -4.12 2.90
CA THR A 74 -6.71 -4.57 4.15
C THR A 74 -5.74 -5.43 4.97
N ASN A 75 -5.96 -5.49 6.28
CA ASN A 75 -5.17 -6.33 7.18
C ASN A 75 -5.17 -7.83 6.78
N ALA A 76 -6.29 -8.29 6.20
CA ALA A 76 -6.44 -9.66 5.69
C ALA A 76 -5.68 -9.91 4.37
N GLY A 77 -5.13 -8.87 3.74
CA GLY A 77 -4.39 -8.95 2.47
C GLY A 77 -5.25 -8.78 1.23
N GLY A 78 -6.48 -8.27 1.39
CA GLY A 78 -7.24 -7.76 0.24
C GLY A 78 -6.55 -6.51 -0.31
N VAL A 79 -6.44 -6.44 -1.63
CA VAL A 79 -5.89 -5.30 -2.36
C VAL A 79 -6.92 -4.90 -3.39
N GLU A 80 -7.33 -3.63 -3.35
CA GLU A 80 -8.22 -3.04 -4.34
C GLU A 80 -7.51 -1.84 -4.96
N CYS A 81 -7.12 -1.97 -6.23
CA CYS A 81 -6.46 -0.91 -6.97
C CYS A 81 -7.49 -0.03 -7.69
N TYR A 82 -7.28 1.29 -7.66
CA TYR A 82 -8.17 2.25 -8.30
C TYR A 82 -7.38 3.40 -8.93
N ASP A 83 -8.02 4.07 -9.90
CA ASP A 83 -7.53 5.31 -10.49
C ASP A 83 -7.97 6.49 -9.64
N ASP A 84 -7.00 7.24 -9.12
CA ASP A 84 -7.24 8.43 -8.32
C ASP A 84 -7.47 9.67 -9.20
N ASP A 85 -6.63 9.83 -10.23
CA ASP A 85 -6.59 11.06 -11.03
C ASP A 85 -6.22 10.83 -12.52
N ALA A 86 -6.31 9.58 -13.00
CA ALA A 86 -5.90 9.22 -14.36
C ALA A 86 -6.63 10.04 -15.44
N GLN A 87 -7.96 10.19 -15.29
CA GLN A 87 -8.78 10.89 -16.29
C GLN A 87 -8.44 12.38 -16.39
N ARG A 88 -8.19 13.04 -15.26
CA ARG A 88 -7.80 14.45 -15.24
C ARG A 88 -6.42 14.63 -15.88
N TRP A 89 -5.47 13.77 -15.52
CA TRP A 89 -4.13 13.84 -16.11
C TRP A 89 -4.14 13.60 -17.62
N LEU A 90 -4.89 12.60 -18.11
CA LEU A 90 -5.02 12.34 -19.54
C LEU A 90 -5.64 13.54 -20.28
N ALA A 91 -6.69 14.14 -19.71
CA ALA A 91 -7.31 15.35 -20.27
C ALA A 91 -6.34 16.54 -20.32
N ASP A 92 -5.55 16.75 -19.27
CA ASP A 92 -4.58 17.85 -19.20
C ASP A 92 -3.37 17.65 -20.14
N ASN A 93 -3.08 16.41 -20.54
CA ASN A 93 -1.91 16.06 -21.35
C ASN A 93 -2.26 15.61 -22.79
N GLY A 94 -3.54 15.63 -23.16
CA GLY A 94 -4.00 15.36 -24.53
C GLY A 94 -3.80 13.92 -25.00
N LEU A 95 -3.92 12.95 -24.08
CA LEU A 95 -3.80 11.51 -24.34
C LEU A 95 -5.15 10.79 -24.27
#